data_AF-A0A937I6E1-F1
#
_entry.id   AF-A0A937I6E1-F1
#
_cell.length_a   1.000
_cell.length_b   1.000
_cell.length_c   1.000
_cell.angle_alpha   90.00
_cell.angle_beta   90.00
_cell.angle_gamma   90.00
#
_symmetry.space_group_name_H-M   'P 1'
#
loop_
_entity.id
_entity.type
_entity.pdbx_description
1 polymer ?
#
loop_
_entity_poly.entity_id
_entity_poly.type
_entity_poly.pdbx_seq_one_letter_code
_entity_poly.pdbx_strand_id
1 'polypeptide(L)'
;MTTPRVLFWHRRDLRLADNLGLAAAVEISPAVTGVYVLDPQVINPPEHLPPMAPARLWFQIASLIELQQRWLQAGSRLLVLEGDPVSVLPQLAETIAAEAVVWNRDVEPYARERDRQVAQRLQADGRKVVVDWDQLLVSPDLIKTGGGDPYRVYGPFLRNWRGQVQARQPICVAAPSTLLDLAQEHVPSGDPLAALRHSHGFQGTALCPCRPGEAAAAEQLRTFCDGALFGYEPDRNFPATVGTSYLSAALSLGTLSPRQAWSAAQEAREQSRSE
;
A
#
# COMPACT_ATOMS: atom_id res chain seq x y z
N MET A 1 -30.53 14.32 0.61
CA MET A 1 -29.56 14.06 -0.48
C MET A 1 -28.63 12.98 0.04
N THR A 2 -28.48 11.86 -0.67
CA THR A 2 -27.56 10.78 -0.28
C THR A 2 -26.12 11.28 -0.44
N THR A 3 -25.28 11.09 0.58
CA THR A 3 -23.86 11.42 0.49
C THR A 3 -23.22 10.57 -0.61
N PRO A 4 -22.54 11.16 -1.61
CA PRO A 4 -21.96 10.40 -2.72
C PRO A 4 -20.91 9.41 -2.20
N ARG A 5 -20.94 8.16 -2.67
CA ARG A 5 -20.03 7.11 -2.18
C ARG A 5 -18.77 7.03 -3.03
N VAL A 6 -17.65 6.77 -2.37
CA VAL A 6 -16.34 6.55 -3.02
C VAL A 6 -15.84 5.15 -2.66
N LEU A 7 -15.36 4.42 -3.66
CA LEU A 7 -14.70 3.14 -3.47
C LEU A 7 -13.18 3.35 -3.48
N PHE A 8 -12.48 2.96 -2.41
CA PHE A 8 -11.02 3.02 -2.36
C PHE A 8 -10.42 1.61 -2.53
N TRP A 9 -9.66 1.38 -3.61
CA TRP A 9 -9.13 0.06 -3.95
C TRP A 9 -7.67 -0.11 -3.51
N HIS A 10 -7.49 -0.87 -2.41
CA HIS A 10 -6.20 -1.30 -1.88
C HIS A 10 -5.58 -2.44 -2.68
N ARG A 11 -4.24 -2.43 -2.80
CA ARG A 11 -3.43 -3.50 -3.40
C ARG A 11 -2.11 -3.66 -2.63
N ARG A 12 -1.16 -2.74 -2.78
CA ARG A 12 0.16 -2.77 -2.12
C ARG A 12 0.38 -1.55 -1.23
N ASP A 13 -0.70 -1.14 -0.60
CA ASP A 13 -0.86 0.06 0.22
C ASP A 13 -1.78 -0.29 1.40
N LEU A 14 -1.47 -1.40 2.07
CA LEU A 14 -2.30 -2.01 3.13
C LEU A 14 -2.20 -1.24 4.46
N ARG A 15 -2.53 0.05 4.44
CA ARG A 15 -2.52 0.97 5.59
C ARG A 15 -3.54 2.10 5.41
N LEU A 16 -3.93 2.72 6.52
CA LEU A 16 -4.71 3.96 6.50
C LEU A 16 -3.83 5.20 6.66
N ALA A 17 -2.76 5.12 7.45
CA ALA A 17 -1.85 6.22 7.68
C ALA A 17 -1.04 6.55 6.44
N ASP A 18 -0.87 7.85 6.19
CA ASP A 18 -0.09 8.37 5.08
C ASP A 18 -0.37 7.68 3.74
N ASN A 19 -1.65 7.58 3.38
CA ASN A 19 -2.10 7.04 2.10
C ASN A 19 -2.71 8.18 1.27
N LEU A 20 -1.98 8.63 0.24
CA LEU A 20 -2.36 9.81 -0.54
C LEU A 20 -3.64 9.59 -1.33
N GLY A 21 -3.81 8.41 -1.95
CA GLY A 21 -5.04 8.07 -2.64
C GLY A 21 -6.25 7.99 -1.70
N LEU A 22 -6.06 7.47 -0.48
CA LEU A 22 -7.14 7.44 0.50
C LEU A 22 -7.50 8.84 1.00
N ALA A 23 -6.50 9.70 1.23
CA ALA A 23 -6.74 11.10 1.56
C ALA A 23 -7.55 11.81 0.45
N ALA A 24 -7.17 11.61 -0.81
CA ALA A 24 -7.92 12.15 -1.96
C ALA A 24 -9.35 11.57 -2.07
N ALA A 25 -9.57 10.32 -1.69
CA ALA A 25 -10.91 9.74 -1.63
C ALA A 25 -11.80 10.43 -0.58
N VAL A 26 -11.23 10.73 0.59
CA VAL A 26 -11.93 11.42 1.69
C VAL A 26 -12.23 12.88 1.35
N GLU A 27 -11.36 13.55 0.60
CA GLU A 27 -11.63 14.90 0.07
C GLU A 27 -12.84 14.96 -0.86
N ILE A 28 -13.15 13.87 -1.58
CA ILE A 28 -14.35 13.77 -2.41
C ILE A 28 -15.58 13.55 -1.54
N SER A 29 -15.50 12.66 -0.55
CA SER A 29 -16.62 12.34 0.34
C SER A 29 -16.15 11.58 1.58
N PRO A 30 -16.76 11.79 2.77
CA PRO A 30 -16.51 10.95 3.94
C PRO A 30 -17.12 9.53 3.80
N ALA A 31 -18.04 9.31 2.85
CA ALA A 31 -18.62 8.01 2.56
C ALA A 31 -17.68 7.15 1.70
N VAL A 32 -16.54 6.76 2.27
CA VAL A 32 -15.54 5.92 1.60
C VAL A 32 -15.69 4.47 2.05
N THR A 33 -15.74 3.53 1.12
CA THR A 33 -15.66 2.09 1.39
C THR A 33 -14.35 1.54 0.83
N GLY A 34 -13.57 0.86 1.65
CA GLY A 34 -12.35 0.19 1.20
C GLY A 34 -12.69 -1.11 0.49
N VAL A 35 -11.89 -1.49 -0.51
CA VAL A 35 -11.92 -2.82 -1.11
C VAL A 35 -10.53 -3.37 -1.36
N TYR A 36 -10.37 -4.66 -1.12
CA TYR A 36 -9.23 -5.46 -1.59
C TYR A 36 -9.77 -6.65 -2.40
N VAL A 37 -9.16 -6.94 -3.54
CA VAL A 37 -9.53 -8.10 -4.37
C VAL A 37 -8.38 -9.11 -4.35
N LEU A 38 -8.66 -10.31 -3.84
CA LEU A 38 -7.81 -11.48 -3.95
C LEU A 38 -7.83 -11.95 -5.41
N ASP A 39 -6.82 -11.51 -6.14
CA ASP A 39 -6.66 -11.76 -7.57
C ASP A 39 -6.04 -13.14 -7.80
N PRO A 40 -6.78 -14.11 -8.39
CA PRO A 40 -6.24 -15.44 -8.63
C PRO A 40 -5.00 -15.42 -9.52
N GLN A 41 -4.87 -14.44 -10.42
CA GLN A 41 -3.69 -14.33 -11.29
C GLN A 41 -2.43 -13.89 -10.54
N VAL A 42 -2.57 -13.29 -9.35
CA VAL A 42 -1.45 -12.91 -8.48
C VAL A 42 -1.11 -14.01 -7.49
N ILE A 43 -2.11 -14.72 -6.96
CA ILE A 43 -1.92 -15.80 -5.99
C ILE A 43 -1.42 -17.06 -6.69
N ASN A 44 -2.09 -17.46 -7.77
CA ASN A 44 -1.79 -18.62 -8.60
C ASN A 44 -1.54 -18.16 -10.06
N PRO A 45 -0.40 -17.51 -10.32
CA PRO A 45 -0.07 -17.02 -11.65
C PRO A 45 0.07 -18.17 -12.67
N PRO A 46 0.08 -17.86 -13.98
CA PRO A 46 0.33 -18.85 -15.02
C PRO A 46 1.62 -19.65 -14.79
N GLU A 47 1.68 -20.90 -15.25
CA GLU A 47 2.76 -21.87 -14.95
C GLU A 47 4.19 -21.38 -15.23
N HIS A 48 4.37 -20.38 -16.10
CA HIS A 48 5.69 -19.81 -16.41
C HIS A 48 6.21 -18.79 -15.37
N LEU A 49 5.40 -18.43 -14.38
CA LEU A 49 5.77 -17.54 -13.28
C LEU A 49 5.72 -18.30 -11.94
N PRO A 50 6.62 -18.01 -11.00
CA PRO A 50 6.57 -18.63 -9.69
C PRO A 50 5.31 -18.20 -8.93
N PRO A 51 4.64 -19.11 -8.19
CA PRO A 51 3.51 -18.74 -7.35
C PRO A 51 3.93 -17.80 -6.22
N MET A 52 2.95 -17.13 -5.61
CA MET A 52 3.23 -16.28 -4.46
C MET A 52 3.89 -17.09 -3.34
N ALA A 53 5.04 -16.63 -2.85
CA ALA A 53 5.73 -17.28 -1.75
C ALA A 53 4.82 -17.41 -0.51
N PRO A 54 4.77 -18.57 0.18
CA PRO A 54 3.91 -18.76 1.36
C PRO A 54 4.13 -17.70 2.45
N ALA A 55 5.36 -17.25 2.65
CA ALA A 55 5.68 -16.17 3.60
C ALA A 55 5.04 -14.83 3.22
N ARG A 56 5.02 -14.49 1.92
CA ARG A 56 4.39 -13.26 1.43
C ARG A 56 2.88 -13.34 1.58
N LEU A 57 2.28 -14.49 1.23
CA LEU A 57 0.85 -14.71 1.37
C LEU A 57 0.41 -14.63 2.84
N TRP A 58 1.13 -15.28 3.75
CA TRP A 58 0.92 -15.15 5.20
C TRP A 58 0.96 -13.69 5.66
N PHE A 59 1.99 -12.94 5.26
CA PHE A 59 2.14 -11.54 5.64
C PHE A 59 0.98 -10.69 5.12
N GLN A 60 0.56 -10.91 3.87
CA GLN A 60 -0.58 -10.22 3.26
C GLN A 60 -1.89 -10.52 3.99
N ILE A 61 -2.20 -11.79 4.27
CA ILE A 61 -3.42 -12.18 4.99
C ILE A 61 -3.46 -11.52 6.38
N ALA A 62 -2.38 -11.62 7.14
CA ALA A 62 -2.30 -11.02 8.46
C ALA A 62 -2.45 -9.48 8.42
N SER A 63 -1.85 -8.83 7.41
CA SER A 63 -1.98 -7.38 7.22
C SER A 63 -3.39 -6.96 6.80
N LEU A 64 -4.07 -7.75 5.97
CA LEU A 64 -5.45 -7.49 5.57
C LEU A 64 -6.43 -7.63 6.75
N ILE A 65 -6.22 -8.61 7.63
CA ILE A 65 -7.03 -8.76 8.85
C ILE A 65 -6.91 -7.51 9.74
N GLU A 66 -5.69 -7.01 9.95
CA GLU A 66 -5.50 -5.77 10.70
C GLU A 66 -6.14 -4.58 9.96
N LEU A 67 -5.96 -4.48 8.64
CA LEU A 67 -6.53 -3.41 7.84
C LEU A 67 -8.08 -3.39 7.92
N GLN A 68 -8.75 -4.55 7.92
CA GLN A 68 -10.19 -4.63 8.16
C GLN A 68 -10.59 -4.02 9.50
N GLN A 69 -9.85 -4.33 10.58
CA GLN A 69 -10.09 -3.76 11.90
C GLN A 69 -9.85 -2.24 11.91
N ARG A 70 -8.81 -1.77 11.24
CA ARG A 70 -8.48 -0.34 11.11
C ARG A 70 -9.58 0.43 10.37
N TRP A 71 -10.13 -0.12 9.30
CA TRP A 71 -11.27 0.48 8.59
C TRP A 71 -12.51 0.60 9.49
N LEU A 72 -12.82 -0.45 10.27
CA LEU A 72 -13.92 -0.42 11.25
C LEU A 72 -13.71 0.66 12.32
N GLN A 73 -12.50 0.78 12.84
CA GLN A 73 -12.13 1.84 13.80
C GLN A 73 -12.25 3.24 13.19
N ALA A 74 -11.99 3.39 11.89
CA ALA A 74 -12.13 4.65 11.17
C ALA A 74 -13.58 5.00 10.80
N GLY A 75 -14.56 4.14 11.12
CA GLY A 75 -15.99 4.38 10.90
C GLY A 75 -16.55 3.83 9.59
N SER A 76 -15.79 3.01 8.85
CA SER A 76 -16.26 2.35 7.63
C SER A 76 -15.75 0.90 7.58
N ARG A 77 -15.64 0.28 6.40
CA ARG A 77 -15.21 -1.11 6.27
C ARG A 77 -14.32 -1.33 5.06
N LEU A 78 -13.50 -2.37 5.16
CA LEU A 78 -12.77 -2.98 4.05
C LEU A 78 -13.52 -4.23 3.60
N LEU A 79 -14.05 -4.20 2.38
CA LEU A 79 -14.57 -5.38 1.71
C LEU A 79 -13.40 -6.18 1.13
N VAL A 80 -13.39 -7.49 1.35
CA VAL A 80 -12.39 -8.38 0.73
C VAL A 80 -13.13 -9.35 -0.17
N LEU A 81 -12.84 -9.25 -1.46
CA LEU A 81 -13.48 -10.04 -2.52
C LEU A 81 -12.44 -10.95 -3.17
N GLU A 82 -12.90 -11.95 -3.91
CA GLU A 82 -12.04 -12.83 -4.71
C GLU A 82 -12.50 -12.80 -6.17
N GLY A 83 -11.55 -12.79 -7.10
CA GLY A 83 -11.83 -12.85 -8.53
C GLY A 83 -11.00 -11.87 -9.35
N ASP A 84 -11.41 -11.68 -10.61
CA ASP A 84 -10.77 -10.74 -11.53
C ASP A 84 -11.17 -9.29 -11.18
N PRO A 85 -10.21 -8.41 -10.79
CA PRO A 85 -10.51 -7.02 -10.45
C PRO A 85 -11.18 -6.24 -11.59
N VAL A 86 -10.91 -6.59 -12.86
CA VAL A 86 -11.52 -5.96 -14.05
C VAL A 86 -13.03 -6.17 -14.08
N SER A 87 -13.51 -7.28 -13.53
CA SER A 87 -14.92 -7.64 -13.45
C SER A 87 -15.55 -7.24 -12.11
N VAL A 88 -14.86 -7.52 -11.00
CA VAL A 88 -15.38 -7.37 -9.63
C VAL A 88 -15.53 -5.90 -9.24
N LEU A 89 -14.59 -5.02 -9.58
CA LEU A 89 -14.62 -3.62 -9.14
C LEU A 89 -15.75 -2.82 -9.78
N PRO A 90 -16.01 -2.89 -11.11
CA PRO A 90 -17.17 -2.23 -11.70
C PRO A 90 -18.50 -2.73 -11.14
N GLN A 91 -18.64 -4.03 -10.91
CA GLN A 91 -19.85 -4.62 -10.33
C GLN A 91 -20.08 -4.11 -8.89
N LEU A 92 -19.02 -4.06 -8.07
CA LEU A 92 -19.12 -3.54 -6.72
C LEU A 92 -19.45 -2.05 -6.73
N ALA A 93 -18.79 -1.26 -7.58
CA ALA A 93 -19.03 0.18 -7.71
C ALA A 93 -20.49 0.46 -8.09
N GLU A 94 -21.08 -0.31 -9.00
CA GLU A 94 -22.50 -0.25 -9.32
C GLU A 94 -23.39 -0.61 -8.13
N THR A 95 -23.11 -1.73 -7.47
CA THR A 95 -23.91 -2.26 -6.35
C THR A 95 -24.02 -1.28 -5.19
N ILE A 96 -22.94 -0.55 -4.90
CA ILE A 96 -22.90 0.42 -3.78
C ILE A 96 -23.16 1.87 -4.23
N ALA A 97 -23.51 2.06 -5.51
CA ALA A 97 -23.66 3.37 -6.14
C ALA A 97 -22.45 4.31 -5.91
N ALA A 98 -21.22 3.78 -6.07
CA ALA A 98 -20.01 4.58 -5.98
C ALA A 98 -19.87 5.49 -7.21
N GLU A 99 -19.82 6.80 -6.98
CA GLU A 99 -19.64 7.81 -8.03
C GLU A 99 -18.18 7.96 -8.44
N ALA A 100 -17.25 7.59 -7.54
CA ALA A 100 -15.83 7.58 -7.82
C ALA A 100 -15.16 6.31 -7.29
N VAL A 101 -14.13 5.86 -8.02
CA VAL A 101 -13.20 4.83 -7.58
C VAL A 101 -11.80 5.42 -7.55
N VAL A 102 -11.12 5.26 -6.43
CA VAL A 102 -9.82 5.87 -6.16
C VAL A 102 -8.81 4.80 -5.81
N TRP A 103 -7.59 4.90 -6.34
CA TRP A 103 -6.52 3.96 -6.04
C TRP A 103 -5.13 4.55 -6.32
N ASN A 104 -4.09 3.95 -5.72
CA ASN A 104 -2.70 4.38 -5.90
C ASN A 104 -2.00 3.68 -7.08
N ARG A 105 -1.19 4.36 -7.89
CA ARG A 105 -0.49 3.79 -9.06
C ARG A 105 0.49 2.68 -8.72
N ASP A 106 0.71 1.80 -9.70
CA ASP A 106 1.76 0.77 -9.71
C ASP A 106 2.68 0.93 -10.93
N VAL A 107 3.91 0.44 -10.81
CA VAL A 107 4.92 0.36 -11.88
C VAL A 107 4.93 -0.99 -12.59
N GLU A 108 4.43 -2.07 -11.98
CA GLU A 108 4.53 -3.42 -12.52
C GLU A 108 3.66 -3.61 -13.79
N PRO A 109 4.17 -4.29 -14.84
CA PRO A 109 3.44 -4.42 -16.11
C PRO A 109 2.03 -4.99 -15.97
N TYR A 110 1.88 -6.07 -15.20
CA TYR A 110 0.57 -6.69 -14.94
C TYR A 110 -0.38 -5.71 -14.25
N ALA A 111 0.07 -5.08 -13.17
CA ALA A 111 -0.74 -4.13 -12.41
C ALA A 111 -1.17 -2.93 -13.26
N ARG A 112 -0.26 -2.37 -14.08
CA ARG A 112 -0.58 -1.27 -14.99
C ARG A 112 -1.64 -1.64 -16.02
N GLU A 113 -1.53 -2.82 -16.59
CA GLU A 113 -2.48 -3.31 -17.59
C GLU A 113 -3.85 -3.59 -16.99
N ARG A 114 -3.89 -4.28 -15.84
CA ARG A 114 -5.12 -4.49 -15.06
C ARG A 114 -5.78 -3.16 -14.69
N ASP A 115 -5.02 -2.22 -14.12
CA ASP A 115 -5.54 -0.91 -13.69
C ASP A 115 -6.10 -0.11 -14.88
N ARG A 116 -5.47 -0.22 -16.05
CA ARG A 116 -5.97 0.39 -17.30
C ARG A 116 -7.32 -0.21 -17.72
N GLN A 117 -7.47 -1.53 -17.66
CA GLN A 117 -8.73 -2.21 -18.00
C GLN A 117 -9.84 -1.88 -17.01
N VAL A 118 -9.54 -1.88 -15.70
CA VAL A 118 -10.47 -1.46 -14.64
C VAL A 118 -10.94 -0.02 -14.88
N ALA A 119 -10.01 0.91 -15.13
CA ALA A 119 -10.34 2.31 -15.39
C ALA A 119 -11.27 2.47 -16.60
N GLN A 120 -10.97 1.78 -17.70
CA GLN A 120 -11.80 1.81 -18.91
C GLN A 120 -13.22 1.35 -18.63
N ARG A 121 -13.39 0.27 -17.86
CA ARG A 121 -14.74 -0.24 -17.56
C ARG A 121 -15.51 0.69 -16.63
N LEU A 122 -14.87 1.20 -15.57
CA LEU A 122 -15.49 2.15 -14.65
C LEU A 122 -15.93 3.44 -15.36
N GLN A 123 -15.10 3.96 -16.27
CA GLN A 123 -15.40 5.17 -17.04
C GLN A 123 -16.52 4.92 -18.06
N ALA A 124 -16.54 3.77 -18.72
CA ALA A 124 -17.62 3.39 -19.64
C ALA A 124 -18.99 3.37 -18.93
N ASP A 125 -18.99 3.02 -17.64
CA ASP A 125 -20.20 3.01 -16.82
C ASP A 125 -20.44 4.36 -16.10
N GLY A 126 -19.71 5.42 -16.44
CA GLY A 126 -19.91 6.79 -15.95
C GLY A 126 -19.30 7.13 -14.59
N ARG A 127 -18.43 6.28 -14.02
CA ARG A 127 -17.80 6.51 -12.72
C ARG A 127 -16.50 7.32 -12.86
N LYS A 128 -16.26 8.24 -11.94
CA LYS A 128 -15.00 9.00 -11.85
C LYS A 128 -13.87 8.07 -11.40
N VAL A 129 -12.71 8.19 -12.03
CA VAL A 129 -11.50 7.45 -11.67
C VAL A 129 -10.42 8.44 -11.20
N VAL A 130 -9.88 8.26 -10.00
CA VAL A 130 -8.81 9.10 -9.46
C VAL A 130 -7.61 8.23 -9.09
N VAL A 131 -6.45 8.54 -9.69
CA VAL A 131 -5.27 7.69 -9.58
C VAL A 131 -3.99 8.51 -9.52
N ASP A 132 -3.25 8.38 -8.42
CA ASP A 132 -1.97 9.08 -8.22
C ASP A 132 -0.90 8.21 -7.56
N TRP A 133 0.33 8.70 -7.49
CA TRP A 133 1.48 8.03 -6.90
C TRP A 133 1.47 8.10 -5.37
N ASP A 134 1.72 6.95 -4.73
CA ASP A 134 1.81 6.85 -3.27
C ASP A 134 3.02 6.01 -2.82
N GLN A 135 3.32 4.90 -3.51
CA GLN A 135 4.37 3.96 -3.13
C GLN A 135 5.82 4.48 -3.29
N LEU A 136 6.01 5.73 -3.71
CA LEU A 136 7.32 6.34 -3.96
C LEU A 136 7.41 7.74 -3.34
N LEU A 137 8.60 8.14 -2.88
CA LEU A 137 8.88 9.51 -2.44
C LEU A 137 8.86 10.52 -3.59
N VAL A 138 9.23 10.08 -4.78
CA VAL A 138 9.24 10.90 -6.00
C VAL A 138 8.68 10.05 -7.14
N SER A 139 7.73 10.60 -7.89
CA SER A 139 7.15 9.86 -9.02
C SER A 139 8.19 9.63 -10.13
N PRO A 140 8.08 8.53 -10.90
CA PRO A 140 9.03 8.22 -11.97
C PRO A 140 9.12 9.33 -13.04
N ASP A 141 8.01 10.04 -13.30
CA ASP A 141 7.91 11.08 -14.32
C ASP A 141 8.82 12.30 -14.04
N LEU A 142 9.21 12.50 -12.79
CA LEU A 142 10.04 13.61 -12.33
C LEU A 142 11.55 13.28 -12.32
N ILE A 143 11.91 12.01 -12.43
CA ILE A 143 13.31 11.56 -12.38
C ILE A 143 13.80 11.24 -13.78
N LYS A 144 14.20 12.30 -14.49
CA LYS A 144 14.72 12.22 -15.87
C LYS A 144 16.15 12.76 -15.96
N THR A 145 16.90 12.24 -16.92
CA THR A 145 18.19 12.81 -17.33
C THR A 145 17.99 14.20 -17.95
N GLY A 146 19.08 14.95 -18.16
CA GLY A 146 19.00 16.24 -18.87
C GLY A 146 18.43 16.13 -20.29
N GLY A 147 18.52 14.95 -20.92
CA GLY A 147 17.91 14.65 -22.23
C GLY A 147 16.44 14.19 -22.16
N GLY A 148 15.85 14.06 -20.96
CA GLY A 148 14.47 13.60 -20.77
C GLY A 148 14.29 12.09 -20.61
N ASP A 149 15.34 11.29 -20.80
CA ASP A 149 15.30 9.83 -20.69
C ASP A 149 15.35 9.33 -19.23
N PRO A 150 14.86 8.11 -18.94
CA PRO A 150 15.09 7.43 -17.67
C PRO A 150 16.59 7.18 -17.40
N TYR A 151 16.98 7.22 -16.13
CA TYR A 151 18.35 6.88 -15.73
C TYR A 151 18.66 5.38 -15.88
N ARG A 152 19.88 5.07 -16.34
CA ARG A 152 20.43 3.70 -16.38
C ARG A 152 21.57 3.46 -15.37
N VAL A 153 22.00 4.50 -14.66
CA VAL A 153 23.10 4.46 -13.68
C VAL A 153 22.63 5.04 -12.35
N TYR A 154 22.88 4.32 -11.25
CA TYR A 154 22.36 4.68 -9.92
C TYR A 154 22.93 6.00 -9.37
N GLY A 155 24.23 6.27 -9.53
CA GLY A 155 24.84 7.49 -8.99
C GLY A 155 24.20 8.80 -9.49
N PRO A 156 24.05 9.01 -10.81
CA PRO A 156 23.31 10.14 -11.36
C PRO A 156 21.82 10.16 -10.97
N PHE A 157 21.15 9.00 -10.97
CA PHE A 157 19.76 8.88 -10.49
C PHE A 157 19.62 9.40 -9.06
N LEU A 158 20.48 8.93 -8.15
CA LEU A 158 20.45 9.28 -6.73
C LEU A 158 20.66 10.78 -6.51
N ARG A 159 21.57 11.41 -7.27
CA ARG A 159 21.80 12.87 -7.17
C ARG A 159 20.56 13.67 -7.55
N ASN A 160 19.91 13.35 -8.68
CA ASN A 160 18.67 14.00 -9.07
C ASN A 160 17.55 13.72 -8.04
N TRP A 161 17.38 12.45 -7.67
CA TRP A 161 16.38 12.03 -6.70
C TRP A 161 16.50 12.77 -5.36
N ARG A 162 17.72 12.90 -4.81
CA ARG A 162 17.97 13.68 -3.58
C ARG A 162 17.56 15.15 -3.75
N GLY A 163 17.90 15.77 -4.87
CA GLY A 163 17.48 17.13 -5.19
C GLY A 163 15.96 17.29 -5.23
N GLN A 164 15.24 16.33 -5.84
CA GLN A 164 13.78 16.34 -5.88
C GLN A 164 13.15 16.17 -4.49
N VAL A 165 13.69 15.27 -3.66
CA VAL A 165 13.20 15.07 -2.28
C VAL A 165 13.44 16.32 -1.44
N GLN A 166 14.62 16.94 -1.53
CA GLN A 166 14.93 18.19 -0.84
C GLN A 166 14.01 19.35 -1.26
N ALA A 167 13.74 19.49 -2.55
CA ALA A 167 12.88 20.54 -3.08
C ALA A 167 11.40 20.32 -2.70
N ARG A 168 10.94 19.07 -2.60
CA ARG A 168 9.55 18.73 -2.33
C ARG A 168 9.20 18.64 -0.85
N GLN A 169 10.17 18.29 -0.01
CA GLN A 169 9.98 18.04 1.43
C GLN A 169 8.74 17.16 1.67
N PRO A 170 8.77 15.87 1.30
CA PRO A 170 7.59 15.01 1.34
C PRO A 170 7.00 14.96 2.77
N ILE A 171 5.71 15.30 2.87
CA ILE A 171 4.97 15.37 4.14
C ILE A 171 4.03 14.17 4.22
N CYS A 172 3.88 13.61 5.43
CA CYS A 172 2.92 12.55 5.69
C CYS A 172 1.50 13.13 5.83
N VAL A 173 0.50 12.40 5.33
CA VAL A 173 -0.93 12.73 5.57
C VAL A 173 -1.50 11.90 6.72
N ALA A 174 -2.45 12.46 7.45
CA ALA A 174 -3.11 11.78 8.56
C ALA A 174 -4.03 10.64 8.06
N ALA A 175 -4.14 9.56 8.85
CA ALA A 175 -5.16 8.54 8.61
C ALA A 175 -6.57 9.14 8.84
N PRO A 176 -7.58 8.75 8.06
CA PRO A 176 -8.96 9.13 8.35
C PRO A 176 -9.47 8.47 9.63
N SER A 177 -10.35 9.14 10.35
CA SER A 177 -10.91 8.68 11.63
C SER A 177 -12.44 8.77 11.74
N THR A 178 -13.12 9.36 10.75
CA THR A 178 -14.56 9.67 10.79
C THR A 178 -15.24 9.41 9.44
N LEU A 179 -15.05 8.20 8.90
CA LEU A 179 -15.69 7.76 7.67
C LEU A 179 -17.16 7.40 7.90
N LEU A 180 -17.93 7.37 6.80
CA LEU A 180 -19.32 6.93 6.78
C LEU A 180 -19.43 5.56 6.12
N ASP A 181 -19.80 4.57 6.93
CA ASP A 181 -19.90 3.17 6.53
C ASP A 181 -20.91 2.92 5.38
N LEU A 182 -20.76 1.75 4.77
CA LEU A 182 -21.69 1.18 3.80
C LEU A 182 -22.92 0.59 4.53
N ALA A 183 -24.11 0.80 3.97
CA ALA A 183 -25.33 0.19 4.50
C ALA A 183 -25.29 -1.34 4.38
N GLN A 184 -25.77 -2.05 5.40
CA GLN A 184 -25.53 -3.48 5.59
C GLN A 184 -26.09 -4.35 4.44
N GLU A 185 -27.17 -3.91 3.79
CA GLU A 185 -27.79 -4.57 2.64
C GLU A 185 -26.91 -4.59 1.38
N HIS A 186 -25.93 -3.69 1.28
CA HIS A 186 -25.00 -3.63 0.15
C HIS A 186 -23.69 -4.38 0.40
N VAL A 187 -23.55 -5.02 1.56
CA VAL A 187 -22.34 -5.71 1.97
C VAL A 187 -22.35 -7.12 1.38
N PRO A 188 -21.37 -7.48 0.54
CA PRO A 188 -21.30 -8.83 -0.03
C PRO A 188 -21.19 -9.90 1.06
N SER A 189 -21.84 -11.03 0.85
CA SER A 189 -21.74 -12.18 1.76
C SER A 189 -20.43 -12.95 1.54
N GLY A 190 -19.83 -13.45 2.63
CA GLY A 190 -18.67 -14.33 2.59
C GLY A 190 -17.45 -13.75 3.30
N ASP A 191 -16.45 -14.61 3.53
CA ASP A 191 -15.15 -14.23 4.07
C ASP A 191 -14.03 -14.99 3.33
N PRO A 192 -13.59 -14.47 2.17
CA PRO A 192 -12.50 -15.07 1.41
C PRO A 192 -11.19 -15.18 2.21
N LEU A 193 -10.94 -14.26 3.15
CA LEU A 193 -9.74 -14.30 3.98
C LEU A 193 -9.73 -15.46 4.95
N ALA A 194 -10.88 -15.78 5.57
CA ALA A 194 -10.99 -16.96 6.42
C ALA A 194 -10.65 -18.24 5.65
N ALA A 195 -11.21 -18.41 4.44
CA ALA A 195 -10.93 -19.56 3.59
C ALA A 195 -9.43 -19.66 3.21
N LEU A 196 -8.82 -18.53 2.85
CA LEU A 196 -7.41 -18.47 2.48
C LEU A 196 -6.47 -18.75 3.68
N ARG A 197 -6.83 -18.26 4.88
CA ARG A 197 -6.09 -18.52 6.12
C ARG A 197 -6.08 -19.99 6.51
N HIS A 198 -7.19 -20.70 6.29
CA HIS A 198 -7.26 -22.14 6.58
C HIS A 198 -6.43 -22.98 5.62
N SER A 199 -6.30 -22.56 4.36
CA SER A 199 -5.62 -23.32 3.30
C SER A 199 -4.12 -23.06 3.21
N HIS A 200 -3.61 -21.93 3.74
CA HIS A 200 -2.23 -21.52 3.56
C HIS A 200 -1.54 -21.20 4.90
N GLY A 201 -0.55 -22.02 5.28
CA GLY A 201 0.26 -21.83 6.49
C GLY A 201 1.74 -21.70 6.16
N PHE A 202 2.34 -20.56 6.52
CA PHE A 202 3.81 -20.42 6.54
C PHE A 202 4.34 -20.90 7.88
N GLN A 203 5.20 -21.91 7.91
CA GLN A 203 5.73 -22.45 9.17
C GLN A 203 6.81 -21.57 9.82
N GLY A 204 7.45 -20.69 9.04
CA GLY A 204 8.56 -19.85 9.50
C GLY A 204 8.15 -18.54 10.18
N THR A 205 6.89 -18.38 10.62
CA THR A 205 6.40 -17.12 11.21
C THR A 205 7.21 -16.66 12.42
N ALA A 206 7.61 -17.58 13.29
CA ALA A 206 8.39 -17.29 14.50
C ALA A 206 9.83 -16.83 14.20
N LEU A 207 10.40 -17.25 13.06
CA LEU A 207 11.77 -16.94 12.66
C LEU A 207 11.85 -15.73 11.73
N CYS A 208 10.77 -15.41 11.03
CA CYS A 208 10.71 -14.24 10.16
C CYS A 208 11.02 -12.99 10.99
N PRO A 209 11.86 -12.05 10.53
CA PRO A 209 12.08 -10.78 11.22
C PRO A 209 11.08 -9.70 10.81
N CYS A 210 10.42 -9.84 9.66
CA CYS A 210 9.37 -8.93 9.22
C CYS A 210 8.06 -9.21 10.00
N ARG A 211 7.32 -8.17 10.40
CA ARG A 211 6.04 -8.30 11.10
C ARG A 211 4.90 -7.73 10.24
N PRO A 212 3.82 -8.51 9.98
CA PRO A 212 2.67 -8.04 9.21
C PRO A 212 1.87 -6.98 9.97
N GLY A 213 1.14 -6.14 9.23
CA GLY A 213 0.31 -5.09 9.79
C GLY A 213 0.93 -3.69 9.79
N GLU A 214 0.07 -2.68 9.86
CA GLU A 214 0.42 -1.27 9.90
C GLU A 214 1.07 -0.91 11.25
N ALA A 215 0.45 -1.35 12.35
CA ALA A 215 0.94 -1.09 13.70
C ALA A 215 2.32 -1.72 13.95
N ALA A 216 2.49 -2.98 13.52
CA ALA A 216 3.77 -3.66 13.68
C ALA A 216 4.87 -3.03 12.82
N ALA A 217 4.55 -2.58 11.61
CA ALA A 217 5.52 -1.90 10.76
C ALA A 217 5.96 -0.54 11.32
N ALA A 218 5.03 0.23 11.90
CA ALA A 218 5.34 1.48 12.61
C ALA A 218 6.25 1.23 13.82
N GLU A 219 5.98 0.19 14.60
CA GLU A 219 6.80 -0.19 15.76
C GLU A 219 8.21 -0.67 15.35
N GLN A 220 8.32 -1.44 14.27
CA GLN A 220 9.61 -1.85 13.71
C GLN A 220 10.42 -0.65 13.22
N LEU A 221 9.77 0.33 12.55
CA LEU A 221 10.42 1.56 12.12
C LEU A 221 10.94 2.36 13.31
N ARG A 222 10.10 2.57 14.33
CA ARG A 222 10.48 3.28 15.55
C ARG A 222 11.68 2.62 16.24
N THR A 223 11.60 1.31 16.46
CA THR A 223 12.70 0.53 17.08
C THR A 223 14.00 0.63 16.28
N PHE A 224 13.92 0.62 14.94
CA PHE A 224 15.09 0.78 14.09
C PHE A 224 15.70 2.19 14.19
N CYS A 225 14.86 3.23 14.12
CA CYS A 225 15.29 4.63 14.23
C CYS A 225 15.85 4.99 15.61
N ASP A 226 15.33 4.38 16.69
CA ASP A 226 15.80 4.57 18.06
C ASP A 226 17.07 3.76 18.40
N GLY A 227 17.57 2.94 17.47
CA GLY A 227 18.65 1.99 17.73
C GLY A 227 19.54 1.74 16.52
N ALA A 228 19.31 0.63 15.81
CA ALA A 228 20.23 0.11 14.79
C ALA A 228 20.48 1.05 13.60
N LEU A 229 19.65 2.08 13.39
CA LEU A 229 19.89 3.10 12.37
C LEU A 229 21.24 3.83 12.57
N PHE A 230 21.63 4.14 13.81
CA PHE A 230 22.88 4.85 14.10
C PHE A 230 24.13 4.03 13.79
N GLY A 231 24.02 2.69 13.77
CA GLY A 231 25.08 1.76 13.38
C GLY A 231 24.88 1.16 11.98
N TYR A 232 23.88 1.61 11.22
CA TYR A 232 23.45 0.95 9.98
C TYR A 232 24.60 0.71 9.01
N GLU A 233 25.49 1.69 8.86
CA GLU A 233 26.81 1.49 8.28
C GLU A 233 27.84 1.44 9.42
N PRO A 234 28.62 0.35 9.59
CA PRO A 234 28.80 -0.77 8.66
C PRO A 234 27.88 -1.98 8.88
N ASP A 235 27.04 -2.00 9.91
CA ASP A 235 26.42 -3.23 10.44
C ASP A 235 25.51 -3.97 9.45
N ARG A 236 24.93 -3.25 8.47
CA ARG A 236 24.12 -3.82 7.38
C ARG A 236 24.82 -4.92 6.57
N ASN A 237 26.14 -5.03 6.65
CA ASN A 237 26.94 -5.99 5.88
C ASN A 237 27.22 -7.30 6.65
N PHE A 238 26.92 -7.38 7.95
CA PHE A 238 27.24 -8.55 8.77
C PHE A 238 25.96 -9.34 9.10
N PRO A 239 25.76 -10.55 8.54
CA PRO A 239 24.50 -11.28 8.69
C PRO A 239 24.24 -11.79 10.12
N ALA A 240 25.28 -11.90 10.96
CA ALA A 240 25.14 -12.23 12.38
C ALA A 240 24.70 -11.03 13.24
N THR A 241 24.73 -9.81 12.67
CA THR A 241 24.38 -8.57 13.35
C THR A 241 22.95 -8.16 12.99
N VAL A 242 22.19 -7.73 13.99
CA VAL A 242 20.88 -7.10 13.80
C VAL A 242 21.10 -5.65 13.35
N GLY A 243 21.57 -5.47 12.11
CA GLY A 243 22.02 -4.18 11.57
C GLY A 243 21.10 -3.54 10.53
N THR A 244 19.90 -4.08 10.30
CA THR A 244 18.95 -3.57 9.29
C THR A 244 17.54 -3.42 9.86
N SER A 245 16.66 -2.72 9.15
CA SER A 245 15.32 -2.40 9.63
C SER A 245 14.31 -3.56 9.58
N TYR A 246 14.57 -4.57 8.74
CA TYR A 246 13.60 -5.63 8.40
C TYR A 246 12.23 -5.13 7.89
N LEU A 247 12.15 -3.88 7.39
CA LEU A 247 10.92 -3.27 6.88
C LEU A 247 10.59 -3.62 5.43
N SER A 248 11.36 -4.50 4.78
CA SER A 248 11.23 -4.77 3.34
C SER A 248 9.85 -5.32 2.96
N ALA A 249 9.28 -6.22 3.77
CA ALA A 249 7.94 -6.76 3.53
C ALA A 249 6.85 -5.69 3.76
N ALA A 250 7.01 -4.85 4.78
CA ALA A 250 6.09 -3.76 5.09
C ALA A 250 6.05 -2.70 3.96
N LEU A 251 7.21 -2.32 3.42
CA LEU A 251 7.32 -1.40 2.29
C LEU A 251 6.78 -2.03 0.99
N SER A 252 7.00 -3.34 0.80
CA SER A 252 6.54 -4.08 -0.40
C SER A 252 5.01 -4.22 -0.48
N LEU A 253 4.35 -4.45 0.66
CA LEU A 253 2.89 -4.53 0.76
C LEU A 253 2.25 -3.21 1.22
N GLY A 254 3.06 -2.18 1.46
CA GLY A 254 2.64 -0.84 1.84
C GLY A 254 1.88 -0.76 3.15
N THR A 255 2.19 -1.64 4.12
CA THR A 255 1.76 -1.45 5.53
C THR A 255 2.55 -0.33 6.21
N LEU A 256 3.66 0.10 5.60
CA LEU A 256 4.41 1.30 5.93
C LEU A 256 4.66 2.11 4.65
N SER A 257 4.44 3.43 4.71
CA SER A 257 4.77 4.29 3.58
C SER A 257 6.28 4.62 3.52
N PRO A 258 6.82 4.90 2.32
CA PRO A 258 8.18 5.41 2.22
C PRO A 258 8.34 6.84 2.79
N ARG A 259 7.28 7.64 2.87
CA ARG A 259 7.32 8.99 3.49
C ARG A 259 7.41 8.91 5.01
N GLN A 260 6.70 7.99 5.64
CA GLN A 260 6.82 7.72 7.07
C GLN A 260 8.24 7.25 7.41
N ALA A 261 8.78 6.30 6.63
CA ALA A 261 10.16 5.85 6.78
C ALA A 261 11.19 6.98 6.60
N TRP A 262 10.95 7.85 5.61
CA TRP A 262 11.79 9.04 5.38
C TRP A 262 11.72 10.03 6.53
N SER A 263 10.51 10.39 7.00
CA SER A 263 10.31 11.33 8.12
C SER A 263 11.04 10.83 9.37
N ALA A 264 10.81 9.57 9.75
CA ALA A 264 11.45 8.98 10.92
C ALA A 264 12.98 8.95 10.82
N ALA A 265 13.54 8.66 9.63
CA ALA A 265 14.98 8.71 9.42
C ALA A 265 15.56 10.14 9.51
N GLN A 266 14.81 11.13 9.03
CA GLN A 266 15.20 12.53 9.11
C GLN A 266 15.16 13.06 10.55
N GLU A 267 14.12 12.71 11.30
CA GLU A 267 13.98 13.02 12.73
C GLU A 267 15.12 12.38 13.55
N ALA A 268 15.44 11.11 13.30
CA ALA A 268 16.55 10.43 13.96
C ALA A 268 17.91 11.08 13.65
N ARG A 269 18.10 11.58 12.42
CA ARG A 269 19.31 12.31 12.03
C ARG A 269 19.48 13.60 12.83
N GLU A 270 18.40 14.36 13.07
CA GLU A 270 18.45 15.59 13.87
C GLU A 270 18.83 15.33 15.33
N GLN A 271 18.56 14.12 15.83
CA GLN A 271 18.95 13.68 17.16
C GLN A 271 20.40 13.14 17.24
N SER A 272 21.00 12.82 16.08
CA SER A 272 22.42 12.45 16.01
C SER A 272 23.30 13.67 16.27
N ARG A 273 24.21 13.57 17.24
CA ARG A 273 25.14 14.66 17.62
C ARG A 273 26.39 14.77 16.72
N SER A 274 26.47 14.02 15.62
CA SER A 274 27.53 14.19 14.60
C SER A 274 26.92 14.40 13.22
N GLU A 275 27.65 15.16 12.39
CA GLU A 275 27.38 15.33 10.94
C GLU A 275 27.22 13.99 10.21
#